data_AF-A0AAU9KSY8-F1
#
_entry.id   AF-A0AAU9KSY8-F1
#
_cell.length_a   1.000
_cell.length_b   1.000
_cell.length_c   1.000
_cell.angle_alpha   90.00
_cell.angle_beta   90.00
_cell.angle_gamma   90.00
#
_symmetry.space_group_name_H-M   'P 1'
#
loop_
_entity.id
_entity.type
_entity.pdbx_description
1 polymer ?
#
loop_
_entity_poly.entity_id
_entity_poly.type
_entity_poly.pdbx_seq_one_letter_code
_entity_poly.pdbx_strand_id
1 'polypeptide(L)'
;MDTIPANEVPEWYIAEINRRQQLFSRSKTVSMATISGYQTHVLTSTDSDFTKFGESTQMKSHFGDHNIAINKPMISKNIATMEEKVAMHFFTTMSMENLIQGKTITMACPFLLETLQMSSPEFVWPKKEKIMTQLLDQCVNKVQERVDGYLKSGVVPVTLSFEAITIRSEINDVIVRYMVHLASLEKYPMYLESVKVPSSREHQGADVEWSVRDVGRMVKKLSCPVAGCVMPCSVTGSQRIRNLLEERFPAMYFHGCLRDALWSIVRDIFTASNTTDREHSIVAPFVQDLQQFALQCKDLAIFLLNQENKAHFGEAIAISSEVIHVSVRQRLTVKEAFLAILQAEPFLDVDNVLNQLFPAALNGNTSAESSHRTNIAHLQTQLVKILRSPQFGENLRKFLEMLRPVYRLLELLGDDTDTTSLQLSEVHSSFSRLAQQFASSPLLDPEEKVVLQQLVRHHQENTLGLAHHLANLLDPVLLGRKFASGHDGKRGAKANYTDFKKFALNQKTNKAQTLVFRTLKEREKSPLQFWLDDGTKWPLLQAIACRIFVMPVCTASSRIVSEADVALQLFREKADFLTSDKLAYVRINTQTLSMAEEVGSSLVTVAQKLHRESIANDITASMVV
;
A
#
# COMPACT_ATOMS: atom_id res chain seq x y z
N MET A 1 21.62 0.66 22.34
CA MET A 1 21.62 1.73 21.32
C MET A 1 23.03 1.82 20.77
N ASP A 2 23.41 0.89 19.89
CA ASP A 2 24.68 0.90 19.16
C ASP A 2 24.42 0.93 17.66
N THR A 3 23.55 1.86 17.22
CA THR A 3 23.39 2.17 15.81
C THR A 3 23.47 3.69 15.62
N ILE A 4 24.47 4.08 14.83
CA ILE A 4 24.93 5.43 14.47
C ILE A 4 25.71 6.17 15.59
N PRO A 5 27.04 6.36 15.45
CA PRO A 5 27.81 7.29 16.27
C PRO A 5 27.22 8.70 16.17
N ALA A 6 27.09 9.41 17.30
CA ALA A 6 26.57 10.78 17.37
C ALA A 6 27.38 11.83 16.58
N ASN A 7 28.48 11.40 15.95
CA ASN A 7 29.42 12.20 15.20
C ASN A 7 29.12 12.15 13.69
N GLU A 8 28.22 11.26 13.26
CA GLU A 8 27.85 11.10 11.86
C GLU A 8 26.34 11.26 11.75
N VAL A 9 25.88 12.51 11.83
CA VAL A 9 24.74 12.87 11.00
C VAL A 9 25.21 12.59 9.57
N PRO A 10 24.66 11.61 8.84
CA PRO A 10 25.24 11.19 7.59
C PRO A 10 25.38 12.40 6.67
N GLU A 11 26.49 12.50 5.93
CA GLU A 11 26.76 13.68 5.09
C GLU A 11 25.60 13.95 4.14
N TRP A 12 24.91 12.91 3.66
CA TRP A 12 23.70 13.06 2.85
C TRP A 12 22.56 13.77 3.59
N TYR A 13 22.40 13.58 4.90
CA TYR A 13 21.36 14.24 5.70
C TYR A 13 21.71 15.70 5.99
N ILE A 14 22.99 16.00 6.25
CA ILE A 14 23.45 17.39 6.34
C ILE A 14 23.32 18.07 4.97
N ALA A 15 23.72 17.40 3.89
CA ALA A 15 23.54 17.88 2.52
C ALA A 15 22.06 18.08 2.17
N GLU A 16 21.17 17.19 2.61
CA GLU A 16 19.73 17.31 2.41
C GLU A 16 19.13 18.45 3.24
N ILE A 17 19.51 18.61 4.51
CA ILE A 17 19.14 19.79 5.32
C ILE A 17 19.64 21.08 4.64
N ASN A 18 20.88 21.10 4.18
CA ASN A 18 21.46 22.27 3.51
C ASN A 18 20.75 22.55 2.18
N ARG A 19 20.42 21.50 1.40
CA ARG A 19 19.61 21.61 0.17
C ARG A 19 18.24 22.20 0.49
N ARG A 20 17.57 21.73 1.55
CA ARG A 20 16.30 22.30 2.03
C ARG A 20 16.47 23.76 2.40
N GLN A 21 17.45 24.11 3.22
CA GLN A 21 17.72 25.50 3.62
C GLN A 21 18.01 26.40 2.41
N GLN A 22 18.73 25.91 1.40
CA GLN A 22 19.01 26.62 0.16
C GLN A 22 17.76 26.79 -0.72
N LEU A 23 16.91 25.77 -0.84
CA LEU A 23 15.62 25.88 -1.54
C LEU A 23 14.67 26.84 -0.83
N PHE A 24 14.61 26.80 0.51
CA PHE A 24 13.88 27.75 1.33
C PHE A 24 14.41 29.19 1.18
N SER A 25 15.73 29.36 1.07
CA SER A 25 16.36 30.67 0.88
C SER A 25 16.12 31.22 -0.53
N ARG A 26 16.15 30.37 -1.56
CA ARG A 26 15.83 30.76 -2.95
C ARG A 26 14.38 31.21 -3.11
N SER A 27 13.43 30.54 -2.46
CA SER A 27 12.03 30.97 -2.44
C SER A 27 11.84 32.33 -1.74
N LYS A 28 12.59 32.63 -0.68
CA LYS A 28 12.58 33.94 -0.03
C LYS A 28 13.15 35.06 -0.91
N THR A 29 14.23 34.80 -1.65
CA THR A 29 14.84 35.82 -2.54
C THR A 29 14.00 36.13 -3.77
N VAL A 30 13.28 35.15 -4.33
CA VAL A 30 12.35 35.38 -5.45
C VAL A 30 11.12 36.17 -5.00
N SER A 31 10.71 36.07 -3.73
CA SER A 31 9.61 36.87 -3.19
C SER A 31 9.97 38.33 -2.88
N MET A 32 11.26 38.68 -2.74
CA MET A 32 11.69 40.08 -2.56
C MET A 32 12.07 40.79 -3.86
N ALA A 33 12.45 40.06 -4.92
CA ALA A 33 12.93 40.67 -6.16
C ALA A 33 11.80 41.19 -7.09
N THR A 34 10.53 40.94 -6.77
CA THR A 34 9.39 41.31 -7.65
C THR A 34 8.58 42.51 -7.16
N ILE A 35 9.10 43.29 -6.19
CA ILE A 35 8.49 44.54 -5.73
C ILE A 35 9.49 45.69 -5.91
N SER A 36 9.87 45.97 -7.15
CA SER A 36 10.37 47.27 -7.55
C SER A 36 10.24 47.42 -9.06
N GLY A 37 9.37 48.33 -9.48
CA GLY A 37 9.30 48.79 -10.86
C GLY A 37 8.07 48.34 -11.64
N TYR A 38 6.88 48.79 -11.24
CA TYR A 38 5.84 49.16 -12.22
C TYR A 38 5.08 50.39 -11.71
N GLN A 39 5.51 51.54 -12.23
CA GLN A 39 4.75 52.78 -12.18
C GLN A 39 3.56 52.69 -13.13
N THR A 40 2.41 53.05 -12.58
CA THR A 40 1.10 53.16 -13.20
C THR A 40 1.05 54.20 -14.32
N HIS A 41 0.55 53.81 -15.49
CA HIS A 41 -0.20 54.71 -16.36
C HIS A 41 -1.50 54.05 -16.79
N VAL A 42 -2.58 54.66 -16.32
CA VAL A 42 -3.98 54.41 -16.66
C VAL A 42 -4.27 55.04 -18.02
N LEU A 43 -5.03 54.38 -18.89
CA LEU A 43 -6.08 54.99 -19.73
C LEU A 43 -6.96 53.92 -20.39
N THR A 44 -8.21 54.35 -20.60
CA THR A 44 -9.49 53.65 -20.65
C THR A 44 -10.05 53.48 -22.07
N SER A 45 -11.01 52.54 -22.20
CA SER A 45 -12.20 52.55 -23.12
C SER A 45 -11.93 52.46 -24.63
N THR A 46 -12.74 51.86 -25.52
CA THR A 46 -14.14 51.38 -25.53
C THR A 46 -14.38 50.56 -26.82
N ASP A 47 -15.49 49.81 -26.82
CA ASP A 47 -16.13 49.07 -27.92
C ASP A 47 -16.23 49.76 -29.29
N SER A 48 -16.23 48.97 -30.39
CA SER A 48 -17.41 48.76 -31.27
C SER A 48 -17.07 48.02 -32.59
N ASP A 49 -17.62 46.81 -32.75
CA ASP A 49 -18.56 46.36 -33.79
C ASP A 49 -18.42 46.61 -35.33
N PHE A 50 -18.74 45.51 -36.05
CA PHE A 50 -19.35 45.33 -37.39
C PHE A 50 -18.60 45.53 -38.74
N THR A 51 -18.37 44.39 -39.40
CA THR A 51 -18.56 44.00 -40.83
C THR A 51 -18.22 44.96 -41.99
N LYS A 52 -17.48 44.46 -42.99
CA LYS A 52 -17.96 44.23 -44.38
C LYS A 52 -16.94 43.53 -45.30
N PHE A 53 -17.48 42.72 -46.20
CA PHE A 53 -16.86 42.05 -47.36
C PHE A 53 -16.28 43.04 -48.39
N GLY A 54 -15.24 42.62 -49.12
CA GLY A 54 -14.81 43.27 -50.36
C GLY A 54 -13.52 42.72 -51.00
N GLU A 55 -13.71 41.83 -51.98
CA GLU A 55 -12.97 41.73 -53.26
C GLU A 55 -11.48 41.28 -53.33
N SER A 56 -11.34 40.04 -53.83
CA SER A 56 -10.62 39.66 -55.06
C SER A 56 -9.44 40.52 -55.54
N THR A 57 -8.24 39.93 -55.49
CA THR A 57 -7.24 40.16 -56.54
C THR A 57 -6.46 38.87 -56.80
N GLN A 58 -6.73 38.24 -57.95
CA GLN A 58 -5.83 37.29 -58.58
C GLN A 58 -4.56 38.02 -59.03
N MET A 59 -3.37 37.51 -58.68
CA MET A 59 -2.25 37.54 -59.62
C MET A 59 -1.18 36.49 -59.29
N LYS A 60 -0.97 35.64 -60.30
CA LYS A 60 0.30 35.08 -60.79
C LYS A 60 1.05 34.08 -59.91
N SER A 61 0.96 32.84 -60.38
CA SER A 61 1.94 31.78 -60.25
C SER A 61 3.35 32.24 -60.59
N HIS A 62 4.28 32.04 -59.66
CA HIS A 62 5.66 31.74 -59.98
C HIS A 62 5.98 30.37 -59.40
N PHE A 63 6.01 29.38 -60.30
CA PHE A 63 6.73 28.14 -60.10
C PHE A 63 8.22 28.48 -59.99
N GLY A 64 8.72 28.48 -58.76
CA GLY A 64 10.15 28.35 -58.48
C GLY A 64 10.35 26.98 -57.86
N ASP A 65 10.91 26.05 -58.63
CA ASP A 65 11.44 24.78 -58.15
C ASP A 65 12.55 25.06 -57.14
N HIS A 66 12.18 25.19 -55.88
CA HIS A 66 13.07 24.88 -54.79
C HIS A 66 12.84 23.42 -54.43
N ASN A 67 13.77 22.58 -54.91
CA ASN A 67 14.06 21.30 -54.32
C ASN A 67 14.32 21.50 -52.82
N ILE A 68 13.25 21.49 -52.04
CA ILE A 68 13.30 21.22 -50.62
C ILE A 68 13.81 19.79 -50.57
N ALA A 69 15.10 19.64 -50.31
CA ALA A 69 15.62 18.41 -49.74
C ALA A 69 14.76 18.13 -48.50
N ILE A 70 13.75 17.28 -48.68
CA ILE A 70 12.87 16.84 -47.60
C ILE A 70 13.83 16.30 -46.54
N ASN A 71 13.86 16.98 -45.38
CA ASN A 71 14.64 16.59 -44.23
C ASN A 71 14.15 15.23 -43.71
N LYS A 72 14.50 14.15 -44.43
CA LYS A 72 14.32 12.74 -44.03
C LYS A 72 14.71 12.47 -42.57
N PRO A 73 15.81 13.05 -42.01
CA PRO A 73 16.15 12.80 -40.59
C PRO A 73 15.17 13.43 -39.59
N MET A 74 14.44 14.48 -39.97
CA MET A 74 13.46 15.13 -39.09
C MET A 74 12.13 14.38 -39.07
N ILE A 75 11.70 13.85 -40.22
CA ILE A 75 10.48 13.04 -40.36
C ILE A 75 10.67 11.66 -39.69
N SER A 76 11.83 11.01 -39.88
CA SER A 76 12.11 9.70 -39.26
C SER A 76 12.17 9.77 -37.73
N LYS A 77 12.71 10.86 -37.17
CA LYS A 77 12.73 11.11 -35.72
C LYS A 77 11.32 11.33 -35.15
N ASN A 78 10.41 11.92 -35.92
CA ASN A 78 9.01 12.10 -35.54
C ASN A 78 8.25 10.77 -35.53
N ILE A 79 8.48 9.89 -36.51
CA ILE A 79 7.85 8.56 -36.57
C ILE A 79 8.27 7.69 -35.39
N ALA A 80 9.57 7.60 -35.09
CA ALA A 80 10.05 6.80 -33.95
C ALA A 80 9.45 7.28 -32.61
N THR A 81 9.35 8.60 -32.43
CA THR A 81 8.71 9.19 -31.25
C THR A 81 7.21 8.86 -31.20
N MET A 82 6.54 8.81 -32.35
CA MET A 82 5.12 8.45 -32.46
C MET A 82 4.89 6.97 -32.13
N GLU A 83 5.70 6.06 -32.67
CA GLU A 83 5.66 4.62 -32.35
C GLU A 83 5.80 4.37 -30.86
N GLU A 84 6.72 5.09 -30.21
CA GLU A 84 6.95 4.98 -28.78
C GLU A 84 5.78 5.49 -27.93
N LYS A 85 5.20 6.65 -28.29
CA LYS A 85 4.01 7.19 -27.61
C LYS A 85 2.81 6.24 -27.75
N VAL A 86 2.66 5.65 -28.92
CA VAL A 86 1.64 4.62 -29.19
C VAL A 86 1.88 3.39 -28.31
N ALA A 87 3.12 2.89 -28.22
CA ALA A 87 3.44 1.73 -27.39
C ALA A 87 3.15 2.02 -25.90
N MET A 88 3.56 3.18 -25.39
CA MET A 88 3.25 3.61 -24.03
C MET A 88 1.73 3.66 -23.78
N HIS A 89 0.95 4.17 -24.73
CA HIS A 89 -0.51 4.15 -24.64
C HIS A 89 -1.03 2.71 -24.53
N PHE A 90 -0.60 1.80 -25.41
CA PHE A 90 -1.04 0.41 -25.33
C PHE A 90 -0.66 -0.28 -24.02
N PHE A 91 0.55 -0.08 -23.50
CA PHE A 91 0.97 -0.67 -22.22
C PHE A 91 0.17 -0.13 -21.02
N THR A 92 -0.33 1.09 -21.11
CA THR A 92 -1.08 1.71 -20.02
C THR A 92 -2.58 1.42 -20.10
N THR A 93 -3.19 1.42 -21.29
CA THR A 93 -4.65 1.40 -21.45
C THR A 93 -5.24 0.06 -21.91
N MET A 94 -4.52 -0.76 -22.67
CA MET A 94 -5.07 -2.03 -23.18
C MET A 94 -4.96 -3.16 -22.16
N SER A 95 -5.99 -3.98 -21.97
CA SER A 95 -5.85 -5.16 -21.10
C SER A 95 -4.65 -6.02 -21.52
N MET A 96 -3.95 -6.57 -20.54
CA MET A 96 -2.67 -7.25 -20.76
C MET A 96 -2.83 -8.51 -21.60
N GLU A 97 -3.98 -9.17 -21.48
CA GLU A 97 -4.36 -10.31 -22.33
C GLU A 97 -4.39 -9.94 -23.82
N ASN A 98 -4.97 -8.79 -24.15
CA ASN A 98 -5.09 -8.32 -25.53
C ASN A 98 -3.72 -7.95 -26.11
N LEU A 99 -2.86 -7.34 -25.29
CA LEU A 99 -1.50 -6.98 -25.66
C LEU A 99 -0.66 -8.24 -25.98
N ILE A 100 -0.74 -9.27 -25.11
CA ILE A 100 0.01 -10.52 -25.26
C ILE A 100 -0.54 -11.36 -26.42
N GLN A 101 -1.85 -11.39 -26.65
CA GLN A 101 -2.43 -12.19 -27.74
C GLN A 101 -2.18 -11.56 -29.11
N GLY A 102 -1.96 -10.24 -29.19
CA GLY A 102 -1.54 -9.54 -30.40
C GLY A 102 -2.56 -9.49 -31.54
N LYS A 103 -3.70 -10.20 -31.42
CA LYS A 103 -4.80 -10.18 -32.39
C LYS A 103 -5.58 -8.85 -32.38
N THR A 104 -5.44 -8.05 -31.32
CA THR A 104 -6.30 -6.89 -31.07
C THR A 104 -5.62 -5.55 -31.34
N ILE A 105 -4.29 -5.47 -31.50
CA ILE A 105 -3.60 -4.15 -31.61
C ILE A 105 -4.05 -3.39 -32.87
N THR A 106 -4.18 -4.07 -34.00
CA THR A 106 -4.64 -3.46 -35.27
C THR A 106 -6.15 -3.20 -35.28
N MET A 107 -6.95 -3.96 -34.53
CA MET A 107 -8.41 -3.85 -34.51
C MET A 107 -8.95 -2.96 -33.37
N ALA A 108 -8.18 -2.72 -32.31
CA ALA A 108 -8.64 -2.01 -31.11
C ALA A 108 -8.77 -0.50 -31.34
N CYS A 109 -8.01 0.08 -32.26
CA CYS A 109 -7.96 1.53 -32.45
C CYS A 109 -7.89 1.97 -33.94
N PRO A 110 -8.86 1.57 -34.80
CA PRO A 110 -8.83 1.93 -36.22
C PRO A 110 -8.83 3.45 -36.44
N PHE A 111 -9.63 4.19 -35.67
CA PHE A 111 -9.71 5.65 -35.75
C PHE A 111 -8.42 6.36 -35.30
N LEU A 112 -7.66 5.76 -34.37
CA LEU A 112 -6.37 6.32 -33.96
C LEU A 112 -5.34 6.18 -35.09
N LEU A 113 -5.35 5.04 -35.81
CA LEU A 113 -4.48 4.87 -36.97
C LEU A 113 -4.80 5.90 -38.06
N GLU A 114 -6.08 6.05 -38.41
CA GLU A 114 -6.51 7.02 -39.41
C GLU A 114 -6.07 8.44 -39.04
N THR A 115 -6.24 8.83 -37.77
CA THR A 115 -5.83 10.15 -37.27
C THR A 115 -4.31 10.36 -37.37
N LEU A 116 -3.51 9.35 -37.02
CA LEU A 116 -2.06 9.41 -37.11
C LEU A 116 -1.59 9.43 -38.58
N GLN A 117 -2.24 8.67 -39.46
CA GLN A 117 -1.94 8.63 -40.89
C GLN A 117 -2.32 9.93 -41.62
N MET A 118 -3.38 10.62 -41.20
CA MET A 118 -3.70 11.95 -41.68
C MET A 118 -2.59 12.96 -41.37
N SER A 119 -1.94 12.82 -40.21
CA SER A 119 -0.85 13.71 -39.77
C SER A 119 0.53 13.25 -40.27
N SER A 120 0.69 11.97 -40.58
CA SER A 120 1.94 11.33 -40.99
C SER A 120 1.63 10.11 -41.86
N PRO A 121 1.47 10.28 -43.18
CA PRO A 121 1.03 9.21 -44.09
C PRO A 121 1.92 7.97 -44.11
N GLU A 122 3.19 8.12 -43.74
CA GLU A 122 4.17 7.02 -43.67
C GLU A 122 4.05 6.18 -42.38
N PHE A 123 3.21 6.60 -41.42
CA PHE A 123 3.04 5.86 -40.17
C PHE A 123 2.26 4.57 -40.39
N VAL A 124 2.87 3.47 -39.94
CA VAL A 124 2.27 2.14 -39.91
C VAL A 124 2.37 1.63 -38.48
N TRP A 125 1.35 0.89 -38.02
CA TRP A 125 1.41 0.28 -36.70
C TRP A 125 2.67 -0.57 -36.53
N PRO A 126 3.42 -0.38 -35.42
CA PRO A 126 4.52 -1.25 -35.09
C PRO A 126 4.05 -2.71 -34.97
N LYS A 127 4.84 -3.64 -35.51
CA LYS A 127 4.56 -5.07 -35.34
C LYS A 127 4.63 -5.45 -33.86
N LYS A 128 3.82 -6.42 -33.45
CA LYS A 128 3.81 -6.98 -32.08
C LYS A 128 5.21 -7.26 -31.54
N GLU A 129 6.06 -7.88 -32.34
CA GLU A 129 7.45 -8.19 -31.95
C GLU A 129 8.23 -6.92 -31.57
N LYS A 130 8.15 -5.86 -32.38
CA LYS A 130 8.79 -4.57 -32.11
C LYS A 130 8.19 -3.90 -30.87
N ILE A 131 6.88 -3.99 -30.67
CA ILE A 131 6.19 -3.49 -29.46
C ILE A 131 6.73 -4.21 -28.22
N MET A 132 6.71 -5.53 -28.22
CA MET A 132 7.02 -6.36 -27.03
C MET A 132 8.52 -6.52 -26.74
N THR A 133 9.40 -5.97 -27.59
CA THR A 133 10.85 -6.00 -27.39
C THR A 133 11.41 -4.58 -27.30
N GLN A 134 11.79 -4.00 -28.44
CA GLN A 134 12.45 -2.71 -28.52
C GLN A 134 11.65 -1.57 -27.88
N LEU A 135 10.36 -1.45 -28.22
CA LEU A 135 9.55 -0.34 -27.70
C LEU A 135 9.23 -0.53 -26.21
N LEU A 136 9.03 -1.78 -25.76
CA LEU A 136 8.88 -2.08 -24.34
C LEU A 136 10.13 -1.67 -23.54
N ASP A 137 11.33 -2.00 -24.02
CA ASP A 137 12.59 -1.61 -23.36
C ASP A 137 12.76 -0.09 -23.30
N GLN A 138 12.41 0.62 -24.37
CA GLN A 138 12.43 2.09 -24.40
C GLN A 138 11.42 2.69 -23.40
N CYS A 139 10.19 2.17 -23.37
CA CYS A 139 9.17 2.61 -22.42
C CYS A 139 9.58 2.33 -20.97
N VAL A 140 10.16 1.15 -20.68
CA VAL A 140 10.70 0.81 -19.35
C VAL A 140 11.76 1.82 -18.94
N ASN A 141 12.74 2.10 -19.80
CA ASN A 141 13.81 3.05 -19.51
C ASN A 141 13.26 4.46 -19.21
N LYS A 142 12.29 4.95 -19.99
CA LYS A 142 11.66 6.25 -19.74
C LYS A 142 10.90 6.31 -18.43
N VAL A 143 10.13 5.27 -18.11
CA VAL A 143 9.41 5.21 -16.84
C VAL A 143 10.41 5.11 -15.69
N GLN A 144 11.48 4.34 -15.85
CA GLN A 144 12.54 4.21 -14.86
C GLN A 144 13.26 5.54 -14.60
N GLU A 145 13.60 6.30 -15.64
CA GLU A 145 14.17 7.64 -15.49
C GLU A 145 13.25 8.57 -14.67
N ARG A 146 11.94 8.50 -14.91
CA ARG A 146 10.94 9.27 -14.14
C ARG A 146 10.85 8.79 -12.69
N VAL A 147 10.79 7.48 -12.45
CA VAL A 147 10.79 6.88 -11.11
C VAL A 147 12.05 7.28 -10.35
N ASP A 148 13.23 7.12 -10.94
CA ASP A 148 14.52 7.49 -10.35
C ASP A 148 14.59 8.99 -10.06
N GLY A 149 14.12 9.83 -10.98
CA GLY A 149 14.01 11.28 -10.78
C GLY A 149 13.12 11.61 -9.58
N TYR A 150 11.97 10.94 -9.47
CA TYR A 150 11.04 11.12 -8.36
C TYR A 150 11.66 10.67 -7.02
N LEU A 151 12.28 9.48 -6.98
CA LEU A 151 12.94 8.93 -5.78
C LEU A 151 14.08 9.84 -5.29
N LYS A 152 14.88 10.39 -6.21
CA LYS A 152 15.95 11.37 -5.89
C LYS A 152 15.41 12.71 -5.41
N SER A 153 14.19 13.08 -5.80
CA SER A 153 13.58 14.35 -5.36
C SER A 153 13.05 14.31 -3.92
N GLY A 154 12.87 13.09 -3.37
CA GLY A 154 12.27 12.84 -2.07
C GLY A 154 12.98 13.56 -0.92
N VAL A 155 12.17 14.14 -0.03
CA VAL A 155 12.66 14.93 1.10
C VAL A 155 13.24 14.02 2.18
N VAL A 156 12.65 12.84 2.38
CA VAL A 156 13.10 11.84 3.35
C VAL A 156 13.51 10.56 2.63
N PRO A 157 14.32 9.68 3.27
CA PRO A 157 14.68 8.40 2.69
C PRO A 157 13.46 7.57 2.34
N VAL A 158 13.62 6.71 1.35
CA VAL A 158 12.55 5.81 0.90
C VAL A 158 12.49 4.56 1.78
N THR A 159 11.34 3.91 1.84
CA THR A 159 11.21 2.62 2.52
C THR A 159 11.07 1.50 1.51
N LEU A 160 11.92 0.48 1.60
CA LEU A 160 11.78 -0.73 0.79
C LEU A 160 10.70 -1.63 1.42
N SER A 161 9.93 -2.33 0.60
CA SER A 161 9.12 -3.45 1.07
C SER A 161 9.16 -4.57 0.06
N PHE A 162 9.00 -5.80 0.51
CA PHE A 162 8.83 -6.92 -0.40
C PHE A 162 7.76 -7.88 0.09
N GLU A 163 7.13 -8.56 -0.87
CA GLU A 163 6.10 -9.56 -0.63
C GLU A 163 6.51 -10.86 -1.31
N ALA A 164 6.38 -11.99 -0.61
CA ALA A 164 6.55 -13.32 -1.17
C ALA A 164 5.20 -13.86 -1.65
N ILE A 165 5.15 -14.33 -2.88
CA ILE A 165 3.94 -14.73 -3.60
C ILE A 165 4.14 -16.16 -4.10
N THR A 166 3.36 -17.07 -3.54
CA THR A 166 3.35 -18.46 -3.97
C THR A 166 2.43 -18.60 -5.16
N ILE A 167 2.94 -19.18 -6.24
CA ILE A 167 2.18 -19.30 -7.47
C ILE A 167 1.76 -20.75 -7.65
N ARG A 168 0.45 -20.96 -7.79
CA ARG A 168 -0.14 -22.27 -8.04
C ARG A 168 0.22 -22.74 -9.46
N SER A 169 1.41 -23.31 -9.61
CA SER A 169 1.80 -24.15 -10.73
C SER A 169 2.18 -25.54 -10.21
N GLU A 170 2.30 -26.54 -11.10
CA GLU A 170 2.74 -27.91 -10.75
C GLU A 170 4.08 -27.94 -9.97
N ILE A 171 4.87 -26.88 -10.10
CA ILE A 171 6.06 -26.57 -9.34
C ILE A 171 5.71 -25.35 -8.46
N ASN A 172 5.77 -25.48 -7.13
CA ASN A 172 5.50 -24.40 -6.17
C ASN A 172 6.54 -23.27 -6.28
N ASP A 173 6.49 -22.47 -7.34
CA ASP A 173 7.38 -21.34 -7.55
C ASP A 173 6.98 -20.19 -6.63
N VAL A 174 7.97 -19.67 -5.89
CA VAL A 174 7.84 -18.46 -5.08
C VAL A 174 8.40 -17.28 -5.85
N ILE A 175 7.67 -16.17 -5.88
CA ILE A 175 8.13 -14.89 -6.38
C ILE A 175 8.22 -13.88 -5.25
N VAL A 176 9.31 -13.14 -5.22
CA VAL A 176 9.43 -11.95 -4.38
C VAL A 176 9.19 -10.70 -5.22
N ARG A 177 8.22 -9.88 -4.83
CA ARG A 177 7.95 -8.58 -5.44
C ARG A 177 8.52 -7.48 -4.57
N TYR A 178 9.28 -6.57 -5.16
CA TYR A 178 9.83 -5.39 -4.48
C TYR A 178 9.06 -4.12 -4.83
N MET A 179 8.74 -3.36 -3.79
CA MET A 179 8.04 -2.07 -3.88
C MET A 179 8.79 -1.04 -3.03
N VAL A 180 8.73 0.23 -3.41
CA VAL A 180 9.33 1.34 -2.67
C VAL A 180 8.28 2.37 -2.28
N HIS A 181 8.33 2.81 -1.03
CA HIS A 181 7.41 3.78 -0.44
C HIS A 181 8.11 5.12 -0.24
N LEU A 182 7.39 6.20 -0.51
CA LEU A 182 7.85 7.56 -0.26
C LEU A 182 6.89 8.27 0.69
N ALA A 183 7.40 9.15 1.55
CA ALA A 183 6.56 9.94 2.44
C ALA A 183 5.56 10.83 1.71
N SER A 184 5.90 11.33 0.53
CA SER A 184 5.01 12.16 -0.28
C SER A 184 3.89 11.36 -0.95
N LEU A 185 4.00 10.02 -0.97
CA LEU A 185 3.11 9.10 -1.66
C LEU A 185 2.85 7.86 -0.81
N GLU A 186 2.46 8.05 0.45
CA GLU A 186 2.16 6.94 1.36
C GLU A 186 1.12 5.97 0.77
N LYS A 187 0.19 6.49 -0.05
CA LYS A 187 -0.84 5.72 -0.75
C LYS A 187 -0.36 4.98 -2.01
N TYR A 188 0.75 5.40 -2.60
CA TYR A 188 1.15 5.00 -3.95
C TYR A 188 2.61 4.54 -3.99
N PRO A 189 2.93 3.36 -3.42
CA PRO A 189 4.24 2.77 -3.57
C PRO A 189 4.55 2.46 -5.04
N MET A 190 5.81 2.67 -5.42
CA MET A 190 6.31 2.40 -6.76
C MET A 190 6.80 0.96 -6.87
N TYR A 191 6.56 0.35 -8.02
CA TYR A 191 7.01 -1.00 -8.33
C TYR A 191 8.47 -1.00 -8.77
N LEU A 192 9.29 -1.89 -8.20
CA LEU A 192 10.71 -1.99 -8.58
C LEU A 192 10.96 -3.16 -9.52
N GLU A 193 10.61 -4.38 -9.11
CA GLU A 193 10.78 -5.62 -9.88
C GLU A 193 10.17 -6.81 -9.12
N SER A 194 9.97 -7.91 -9.84
CA SER A 194 9.69 -9.23 -9.27
C SER A 194 10.82 -10.21 -9.60
N VAL A 195 11.17 -11.05 -8.64
CA VAL A 195 12.26 -12.03 -8.76
C VAL A 195 11.75 -13.42 -8.40
N LYS A 196 12.10 -14.42 -9.20
CA LYS A 196 11.83 -15.83 -8.86
C LYS A 196 12.83 -16.30 -7.81
N VAL A 197 12.32 -16.86 -6.71
CA VAL A 197 13.16 -17.52 -5.70
C VAL A 197 13.68 -18.83 -6.29
N PRO A 198 14.99 -19.10 -6.25
CA PRO A 198 15.54 -20.38 -6.68
C PRO A 198 14.96 -21.50 -5.81
N SER A 199 14.28 -22.46 -6.42
CA SER A 199 13.70 -23.61 -5.73
C SER A 199 14.78 -24.64 -5.35
N SER A 200 15.64 -24.32 -4.38
CA SER A 200 16.59 -25.30 -3.82
C SER A 200 15.87 -26.15 -2.79
N ARG A 201 15.59 -27.42 -3.13
CA ARG A 201 14.87 -28.37 -2.27
C ARG A 201 15.63 -28.79 -1.00
N GLU A 202 16.89 -28.40 -0.82
CA GLU A 202 17.76 -29.11 0.13
C GLU A 202 18.14 -28.35 1.41
N HIS A 203 17.94 -27.04 1.55
CA HIS A 203 18.41 -26.35 2.78
C HIS A 203 17.53 -25.15 3.16
N GLN A 204 16.85 -25.21 4.32
CA GLN A 204 16.14 -24.06 4.92
C GLN A 204 17.05 -22.83 5.14
N GLY A 205 18.38 -23.04 5.28
CA GLY A 205 19.37 -21.96 5.36
C GLY A 205 19.62 -21.22 4.04
N ALA A 206 19.38 -21.86 2.89
CA ALA A 206 19.60 -21.25 1.57
C ALA A 206 18.60 -20.12 1.28
N ASP A 207 17.38 -20.21 1.80
CA ASP A 207 16.33 -19.20 1.62
C ASP A 207 16.61 -17.91 2.44
N VAL A 208 17.13 -18.06 3.66
CA VAL A 208 17.55 -16.93 4.51
C VAL A 208 18.70 -16.16 3.88
N GLU A 209 19.76 -16.85 3.45
CA GLU A 209 20.91 -16.20 2.82
C GLU A 209 20.56 -15.55 1.48
N TRP A 210 19.71 -16.21 0.69
CA TRP A 210 19.21 -15.66 -0.56
C TRP A 210 18.44 -14.38 -0.30
N SER A 211 17.51 -14.38 0.67
CA SER A 211 16.70 -13.21 1.04
C SER A 211 17.57 -12.03 1.49
N VAL A 212 18.55 -12.26 2.37
CA VAL A 212 19.48 -11.21 2.85
C VAL A 212 20.33 -10.67 1.70
N ARG A 213 20.77 -11.54 0.78
CA ARG A 213 21.55 -11.15 -0.39
C ARG A 213 20.72 -10.32 -1.36
N ASP A 214 19.48 -10.74 -1.61
CA ASP A 214 18.61 -10.13 -2.60
C ASP A 214 18.09 -8.76 -2.14
N VAL A 215 17.70 -8.62 -0.86
CA VAL A 215 17.43 -7.30 -0.25
C VAL A 215 18.66 -6.40 -0.37
N GLY A 216 19.85 -6.93 -0.10
CA GLY A 216 21.10 -6.16 -0.26
C GLY A 216 21.39 -5.74 -1.70
N ARG A 217 21.02 -6.55 -2.70
CA ARG A 217 21.09 -6.19 -4.12
C ARG A 217 20.12 -5.03 -4.42
N MET A 218 18.90 -5.09 -3.90
CA MET A 218 17.89 -4.06 -4.10
C MET A 218 18.26 -2.72 -3.47
N VAL A 219 18.79 -2.73 -2.25
CA VAL A 219 19.29 -1.52 -1.58
C VAL A 219 20.39 -0.86 -2.41
N LYS A 220 21.30 -1.64 -3.01
CA LYS A 220 22.37 -1.12 -3.88
C LYS A 220 21.87 -0.61 -5.23
N LYS A 221 20.78 -1.17 -5.75
CA LYS A 221 20.16 -0.77 -7.02
C LYS A 221 19.51 0.62 -6.89
N LEU A 222 18.99 0.96 -5.70
CA LEU A 222 18.37 2.25 -5.45
C LEU A 222 19.42 3.37 -5.40
N SER A 223 19.16 4.43 -6.16
CA SER A 223 20.04 5.61 -6.25
C SER A 223 19.77 6.65 -5.16
N CYS A 224 18.92 6.34 -4.18
CA CYS A 224 18.50 7.22 -3.10
C CYS A 224 18.71 6.57 -1.71
N PRO A 225 18.78 7.35 -0.62
CA PRO A 225 18.88 6.81 0.73
C PRO A 225 17.64 5.97 1.09
N VAL A 226 17.86 4.82 1.73
CA VAL A 226 16.80 3.92 2.20
C VAL A 226 16.69 3.99 3.73
N ALA A 227 15.50 4.27 4.26
CA ALA A 227 15.22 4.28 5.70
C ALA A 227 15.28 2.88 6.31
N GLY A 228 14.77 1.90 5.58
CA GLY A 228 14.54 0.56 6.11
C GLY A 228 13.81 -0.36 5.14
N CYS A 229 13.48 -1.55 5.63
CA CYS A 229 12.71 -2.54 4.87
C CYS A 229 11.57 -3.16 5.70
N VAL A 230 10.37 -3.22 5.12
CA VAL A 230 9.22 -3.96 5.65
C VAL A 230 9.15 -5.33 4.99
N MET A 231 9.13 -6.36 5.82
CA MET A 231 9.29 -7.75 5.40
C MET A 231 8.07 -8.59 5.75
N PRO A 232 7.78 -9.69 5.02
CA PRO A 232 6.81 -10.67 5.46
C PRO A 232 7.30 -11.37 6.74
N CYS A 233 6.38 -11.60 7.66
CA CYS A 233 6.59 -12.32 8.92
C CYS A 233 6.32 -13.83 8.77
N SER A 234 5.47 -14.20 7.81
CA SER A 234 5.00 -15.57 7.58
C SER A 234 6.06 -16.51 7.01
N VAL A 235 7.16 -15.96 6.49
CA VAL A 235 8.29 -16.72 5.94
C VAL A 235 9.11 -17.35 7.07
N THR A 236 9.47 -18.62 6.91
CA THR A 236 10.33 -19.34 7.86
C THR A 236 11.67 -18.64 8.03
N GLY A 237 12.07 -18.38 9.28
CA GLY A 237 13.33 -17.68 9.56
C GLY A 237 13.28 -16.16 9.36
N SER A 238 12.11 -15.54 9.23
CA SER A 238 11.94 -14.08 9.11
C SER A 238 12.71 -13.28 10.16
N GLN A 239 12.70 -13.72 11.44
CA GLN A 239 13.49 -13.12 12.51
C GLN A 239 15.00 -13.19 12.24
N ARG A 240 15.49 -14.33 11.73
CA ARG A 240 16.91 -14.51 11.37
C ARG A 240 17.30 -13.63 10.18
N ILE A 241 16.45 -13.53 9.16
CA ILE A 241 16.65 -12.61 8.02
C ILE A 241 16.77 -11.18 8.53
N ARG A 242 15.86 -10.74 9.42
CA ARG A 242 15.88 -9.41 10.02
C ARG A 242 17.19 -9.14 10.77
N ASN A 243 17.61 -10.05 11.65
CA ASN A 243 18.83 -9.87 12.43
C ASN A 243 20.07 -9.73 11.53
N LEU A 244 20.20 -10.58 10.50
CA LEU A 244 21.30 -10.50 9.53
C LEU A 244 21.27 -9.21 8.70
N LEU A 245 20.08 -8.70 8.38
CA LEU A 245 19.93 -7.42 7.70
C LEU A 245 20.29 -6.23 8.60
N GLU A 246 19.90 -6.26 9.87
CA GLU A 246 20.27 -5.26 10.87
C GLU A 246 21.79 -5.20 11.08
N GLU A 247 22.45 -6.37 11.14
CA GLU A 247 23.92 -6.46 11.19
C GLU A 247 24.58 -5.91 9.92
N ARG A 248 24.02 -6.23 8.74
CA ARG A 248 24.57 -5.80 7.45
C ARG A 248 24.33 -4.32 7.15
N PHE A 249 23.23 -3.76 7.64
CA PHE A 249 22.79 -2.39 7.36
C PHE A 249 22.41 -1.67 8.66
N PRO A 250 23.39 -1.34 9.54
CA PRO A 250 23.11 -0.80 10.87
C PRO A 250 22.48 0.61 10.87
N ALA A 251 22.49 1.31 9.72
CA ALA A 251 21.86 2.61 9.55
C ALA A 251 20.40 2.54 9.06
N MET A 252 19.90 1.32 8.78
CA MET A 252 18.54 1.04 8.32
C MET A 252 17.72 0.39 9.42
N TYR A 253 16.40 0.48 9.31
CA TYR A 253 15.49 -0.23 10.20
C TYR A 253 14.76 -1.35 9.50
N PHE A 254 14.54 -2.46 10.19
CA PHE A 254 13.84 -3.62 9.63
C PHE A 254 12.71 -4.02 10.56
N HIS A 255 11.56 -4.33 9.99
CA HIS A 255 10.44 -4.86 10.76
C HIS A 255 9.50 -5.70 9.90
N GLY A 256 8.68 -6.47 10.58
CA GLY A 256 7.68 -7.31 9.94
C GLY A 256 6.42 -6.53 9.55
N CYS A 257 5.71 -7.05 8.55
CA CYS A 257 4.42 -6.58 8.08
C CYS A 257 3.31 -7.00 9.06
N LEU A 258 2.58 -6.03 9.61
CA LEU A 258 1.48 -6.32 10.54
C LEU A 258 0.33 -7.07 9.88
N ARG A 259 -0.03 -6.72 8.64
CA ARG A 259 -1.10 -7.40 7.89
C ARG A 259 -0.78 -8.89 7.72
N ASP A 260 0.45 -9.21 7.34
CA ASP A 260 0.92 -10.59 7.18
C ASP A 260 0.96 -11.34 8.52
N ALA A 261 1.36 -10.68 9.61
CA ALA A 261 1.32 -11.25 10.95
C ALA A 261 -0.10 -11.54 11.43
N LEU A 262 -1.07 -10.65 11.20
CA LEU A 262 -2.47 -10.87 11.55
C LEU A 262 -3.07 -12.03 10.74
N TRP A 263 -2.77 -12.12 9.44
CA TRP A 263 -3.19 -13.27 8.66
C TRP A 263 -2.50 -14.57 9.09
N SER A 264 -1.26 -14.49 9.58
CA SER A 264 -0.57 -15.65 10.16
C SER A 264 -1.22 -16.10 11.47
N ILE A 265 -1.70 -15.16 12.31
CA ILE A 265 -2.55 -15.49 13.48
C ILE A 265 -3.82 -16.21 13.03
N VAL A 266 -4.52 -15.72 12.00
CA VAL A 266 -5.72 -16.38 11.47
C VAL A 266 -5.39 -17.79 10.98
N ARG A 267 -4.30 -17.96 10.23
CA ARG A 267 -3.83 -19.27 9.78
C ARG A 267 -3.59 -20.22 10.96
N ASP A 268 -2.86 -19.78 11.97
CA ASP A 268 -2.50 -20.63 13.11
C ASP A 268 -3.72 -20.92 14.02
N ILE A 269 -4.76 -20.09 13.98
CA ILE A 269 -6.07 -20.38 14.60
C ILE A 269 -6.82 -21.50 13.85
N PHE A 270 -6.72 -21.53 12.51
CA PHE A 270 -7.45 -22.47 11.65
C PHE A 270 -6.65 -23.72 11.29
N THR A 271 -5.35 -23.78 11.54
CA THR A 271 -4.48 -24.89 11.14
C THR A 271 -3.64 -25.32 12.32
N ALA A 272 -3.52 -26.64 12.53
CA ALA A 272 -2.48 -27.15 13.41
C ALA A 272 -1.16 -26.92 12.70
N SER A 273 -0.28 -26.11 13.30
CA SER A 273 1.02 -25.80 12.70
C SER A 273 1.81 -27.10 12.48
N ASN A 274 1.88 -27.53 11.23
CA ASN A 274 2.65 -28.70 10.77
C ASN A 274 4.14 -28.36 10.61
N THR A 275 4.61 -27.24 11.18
CA THR A 275 6.00 -26.84 11.04
C THR A 275 6.90 -27.93 11.63
N THR A 276 7.93 -28.31 10.88
CA THR A 276 8.95 -29.26 11.30
C THR A 276 9.71 -28.79 12.55
N ASP A 277 9.60 -27.50 12.89
CA ASP A 277 9.97 -26.94 14.19
C ASP A 277 8.95 -27.31 15.28
N ARG A 278 9.06 -28.54 15.75
CA ARG A 278 8.26 -29.06 16.88
C ARG A 278 8.45 -28.26 18.18
N GLU A 279 9.51 -27.46 18.31
CA GLU A 279 9.80 -26.69 19.53
C GLU A 279 8.88 -25.47 19.72
N HIS A 280 8.22 -24.98 18.67
CA HIS A 280 7.43 -23.73 18.74
C HIS A 280 6.01 -23.85 18.15
N SER A 281 5.56 -25.06 17.84
CA SER A 281 4.20 -25.27 17.31
C SER A 281 3.15 -25.10 18.42
N ILE A 282 2.40 -24.01 18.34
CA ILE A 282 1.25 -23.74 19.22
C ILE A 282 0.03 -24.37 18.55
N VAL A 283 -0.46 -25.49 19.11
CA VAL A 283 -1.66 -26.18 18.59
C VAL A 283 -2.86 -25.77 19.42
N ALA A 284 -3.87 -25.17 18.78
CA ALA A 284 -5.12 -24.83 19.44
C ALA A 284 -6.04 -26.05 19.59
N PRO A 285 -6.65 -26.28 20.77
CA PRO A 285 -7.48 -27.47 21.02
C PRO A 285 -8.80 -27.45 20.24
N PHE A 286 -9.25 -26.28 19.79
CA PHE A 286 -10.53 -26.06 19.10
C PHE A 286 -10.44 -26.05 17.56
N VAL A 287 -9.25 -26.33 16.97
CA VAL A 287 -9.03 -26.20 15.52
C VAL A 287 -10.02 -27.04 14.72
N GLN A 288 -10.22 -28.31 15.08
CA GLN A 288 -11.11 -29.20 14.33
C GLN A 288 -12.56 -28.73 14.36
N ASP A 289 -13.06 -28.35 15.54
CA ASP A 289 -14.42 -27.84 15.72
C ASP A 289 -14.64 -26.54 14.95
N LEU A 290 -13.66 -25.63 15.00
CA LEU A 290 -13.68 -24.37 14.27
C LEU A 290 -13.73 -24.60 12.74
N GLN A 291 -12.92 -25.52 12.21
CA GLN A 291 -12.91 -25.84 10.79
C GLN A 291 -14.24 -26.42 10.30
N GLN A 292 -14.84 -27.34 11.07
CA GLN A 292 -16.15 -27.91 10.76
C GLN A 292 -17.25 -26.84 10.83
N PHE A 293 -17.19 -25.97 11.84
CA PHE A 293 -18.14 -24.88 12.00
C PHE A 293 -18.04 -23.84 10.86
N ALA A 294 -16.83 -23.49 10.44
CA ALA A 294 -16.62 -22.59 9.31
C ALA A 294 -17.24 -23.11 8.00
N LEU A 295 -17.19 -24.43 7.77
CA LEU A 295 -17.86 -25.06 6.65
C LEU A 295 -19.39 -24.92 6.74
N GLN A 296 -19.96 -25.17 7.92
CA GLN A 296 -21.39 -24.93 8.15
C GLN A 296 -21.77 -23.47 7.86
N CYS A 297 -20.97 -22.51 8.33
CA CYS A 297 -21.18 -21.10 8.03
C CYS A 297 -21.08 -20.78 6.53
N LYS A 298 -20.16 -21.41 5.79
CA LYS A 298 -20.01 -21.20 4.34
C LYS A 298 -21.23 -21.72 3.58
N ASP A 299 -21.74 -22.89 3.95
CA ASP A 299 -22.95 -23.45 3.35
C ASP A 299 -24.17 -22.56 3.62
N LEU A 300 -24.20 -21.87 4.77
CA LEU A 300 -25.24 -20.90 5.13
C LEU A 300 -25.09 -19.55 4.44
N ALA A 301 -23.87 -19.13 4.09
CA ALA A 301 -23.61 -17.84 3.46
C ALA A 301 -24.33 -17.68 2.11
N ILE A 302 -24.65 -18.79 1.42
CA ILE A 302 -25.44 -18.80 0.18
C ILE A 302 -26.81 -18.13 0.39
N PHE A 303 -27.39 -18.21 1.58
CA PHE A 303 -28.67 -17.57 1.86
C PHE A 303 -28.56 -16.05 2.04
N LEU A 304 -27.37 -15.50 2.29
CA LEU A 304 -27.16 -14.07 2.56
C LEU A 304 -26.75 -13.24 1.32
N LEU A 305 -26.84 -13.81 0.12
CA LEU A 305 -26.32 -13.26 -1.16
C LEU A 305 -26.76 -11.83 -1.54
N ASN A 306 -27.75 -11.24 -0.86
CA ASN A 306 -28.27 -9.89 -1.15
C ASN A 306 -27.78 -8.78 -0.20
N GLN A 307 -26.95 -9.07 0.81
CA GLN A 307 -26.26 -8.01 1.55
C GLN A 307 -24.97 -7.67 0.82
N GLU A 308 -24.85 -6.44 0.30
CA GLU A 308 -23.62 -5.90 -0.28
C GLU A 308 -22.44 -6.18 0.68
N ASN A 309 -21.65 -7.21 0.37
CA ASN A 309 -20.57 -7.68 1.22
C ASN A 309 -19.47 -6.61 1.28
N LYS A 310 -19.49 -5.77 2.33
CA LYS A 310 -18.47 -4.73 2.58
C LYS A 310 -17.11 -5.27 3.01
N ALA A 311 -16.97 -6.57 3.27
CA ALA A 311 -15.70 -7.18 3.68
C ALA A 311 -14.77 -7.45 2.48
N HIS A 312 -14.41 -6.41 1.73
CA HIS A 312 -13.41 -6.50 0.67
C HIS A 312 -12.00 -6.39 1.29
N PHE A 313 -11.50 -7.48 1.86
CA PHE A 313 -10.05 -7.58 2.07
C PHE A 313 -9.39 -7.87 0.74
N GLY A 314 -8.61 -6.90 0.24
CA GLY A 314 -7.63 -7.11 -0.83
C GLY A 314 -6.87 -8.42 -0.60
N GLU A 315 -6.61 -9.15 -1.67
CA GLU A 315 -5.92 -10.44 -1.62
C GLU A 315 -4.58 -10.30 -0.88
N ALA A 316 -4.43 -10.88 0.30
CA ALA A 316 -3.11 -11.15 0.88
C ALA A 316 -2.63 -12.49 0.31
N ILE A 317 -1.49 -12.47 -0.40
CA ILE A 317 -1.20 -13.38 -1.52
C ILE A 317 -0.38 -14.64 -1.15
N ALA A 318 0.04 -14.84 0.10
CA ALA A 318 0.69 -16.10 0.51
C ALA A 318 -0.26 -17.07 1.26
N ILE A 319 -1.32 -16.56 1.89
CA ILE A 319 -2.13 -17.33 2.86
C ILE A 319 -3.43 -17.84 2.23
N SER A 320 -3.83 -17.32 1.07
CA SER A 320 -5.00 -17.79 0.32
C SER A 320 -4.83 -19.20 -0.26
N SER A 321 -3.60 -19.74 -0.29
CA SER A 321 -3.35 -21.04 -0.90
C SER A 321 -3.51 -22.22 0.04
N GLU A 322 -3.46 -22.02 1.36
CA GLU A 322 -3.51 -23.11 2.32
C GLU A 322 -4.94 -23.63 2.49
N VAL A 323 -5.10 -24.90 2.17
CA VAL A 323 -6.39 -25.57 2.13
C VAL A 323 -6.61 -26.29 3.45
N ILE A 324 -7.64 -25.86 4.17
CA ILE A 324 -8.25 -26.56 5.28
C ILE A 324 -9.02 -27.75 4.71
N HIS A 325 -8.59 -28.95 5.10
CA HIS A 325 -9.28 -30.20 4.79
C HIS A 325 -10.32 -30.49 5.88
N VAL A 326 -11.56 -30.08 5.63
CA VAL A 326 -12.68 -30.34 6.54
C VAL A 326 -13.21 -31.77 6.35
N SER A 327 -13.20 -32.26 5.11
CA SER A 327 -13.48 -33.66 4.76
C SER A 327 -12.69 -34.09 3.52
N VAL A 328 -12.74 -35.38 3.15
CA VAL A 328 -12.09 -35.91 1.93
C VAL A 328 -12.53 -35.16 0.66
N ARG A 329 -13.75 -34.59 0.67
CA ARG A 329 -14.37 -33.94 -0.50
C ARG A 329 -14.54 -32.42 -0.38
N GLN A 330 -14.49 -31.85 0.83
CA GLN A 330 -14.69 -30.42 1.04
C GLN A 330 -13.43 -29.74 1.55
N ARG A 331 -13.09 -28.64 0.88
CA ARG A 331 -11.85 -27.89 1.04
C ARG A 331 -12.18 -26.42 1.16
N LEU A 332 -11.67 -25.77 2.19
CA LEU A 332 -11.78 -24.32 2.38
C LEU A 332 -10.38 -23.73 2.40
N THR A 333 -10.18 -22.57 1.79
CA THR A 333 -9.00 -21.77 2.12
C THR A 333 -9.18 -21.16 3.51
N VAL A 334 -8.07 -20.86 4.20
CA VAL A 334 -8.11 -20.15 5.50
C VAL A 334 -8.90 -18.84 5.39
N LYS A 335 -8.71 -18.09 4.30
CA LYS A 335 -9.45 -16.84 4.04
C LYS A 335 -10.95 -17.08 3.94
N GLU A 336 -11.38 -18.09 3.19
CA GLU A 336 -12.80 -18.43 3.05
C GLU A 336 -13.40 -18.87 4.39
N ALA A 337 -12.70 -19.69 5.17
CA ALA A 337 -13.18 -20.14 6.48
C ALA A 337 -13.34 -18.96 7.47
N PHE A 338 -12.35 -18.07 7.51
CA PHE A 338 -12.38 -16.86 8.32
C PHE A 338 -13.57 -15.95 7.94
N LEU A 339 -13.74 -15.68 6.64
CA LEU A 339 -14.83 -14.84 6.15
C LEU A 339 -16.21 -15.47 6.35
N ALA A 340 -16.34 -16.79 6.16
CA ALA A 340 -17.61 -17.49 6.33
C ALA A 340 -18.19 -17.31 7.74
N ILE A 341 -17.35 -17.43 8.78
CA ILE A 341 -17.81 -17.23 10.17
C ILE A 341 -18.22 -15.78 10.41
N LEU A 342 -17.45 -14.81 9.92
CA LEU A 342 -17.77 -13.39 10.09
C LEU A 342 -19.07 -13.02 9.36
N GLN A 343 -19.25 -13.52 8.13
CA GLN A 343 -20.47 -13.32 7.34
C GLN A 343 -21.68 -14.03 7.94
N ALA A 344 -21.49 -15.03 8.80
CA ALA A 344 -22.57 -15.70 9.49
C ALA A 344 -23.14 -14.89 10.68
N GLU A 345 -22.55 -13.75 11.05
CA GLU A 345 -23.02 -12.89 12.14
C GLU A 345 -24.53 -12.57 12.13
N PRO A 346 -25.17 -12.25 10.98
CA PRO A 346 -26.60 -12.00 10.93
C PRO A 346 -27.46 -13.15 11.47
N PHE A 347 -26.97 -14.40 11.39
CA PHE A 347 -27.67 -15.57 11.91
C PHE A 347 -27.76 -15.62 13.44
N LEU A 348 -27.13 -14.69 14.17
CA LEU A 348 -27.41 -14.49 15.60
C LEU A 348 -28.83 -13.97 15.86
N ASP A 349 -29.42 -13.27 14.89
CA ASP A 349 -30.81 -12.80 14.89
C ASP A 349 -31.64 -13.67 13.93
N VAL A 350 -31.82 -14.93 14.34
CA VAL A 350 -32.45 -15.98 13.53
C VAL A 350 -33.82 -15.56 13.01
N ASP A 351 -34.64 -14.92 13.83
CA ASP A 351 -36.00 -14.55 13.44
C ASP A 351 -36.00 -13.44 12.38
N ASN A 352 -35.11 -12.44 12.50
CA ASN A 352 -34.96 -11.40 11.48
C ASN A 352 -34.45 -11.98 10.15
N VAL A 353 -33.44 -12.85 10.18
CA VAL A 353 -32.92 -13.50 8.96
C VAL A 353 -34.00 -14.37 8.31
N LEU A 354 -34.73 -15.18 9.08
CA LEU A 354 -35.82 -16.01 8.53
C LEU A 354 -36.95 -15.16 7.94
N ASN A 355 -37.29 -14.02 8.56
CA ASN A 355 -38.28 -13.09 8.03
C ASN A 355 -37.82 -12.41 6.72
N GLN A 356 -36.52 -12.15 6.56
CA GLN A 356 -35.95 -11.60 5.33
C GLN A 356 -35.86 -12.63 4.21
N LEU A 357 -35.47 -13.87 4.52
CA LEU A 357 -35.35 -14.96 3.55
C LEU A 357 -36.71 -15.50 3.11
N PHE A 358 -37.70 -15.50 4.02
CA PHE A 358 -39.03 -16.06 3.79
C PHE A 358 -40.12 -15.07 4.22
N PRO A 359 -40.30 -13.94 3.51
CA PRO A 359 -41.38 -13.03 3.82
C PRO A 359 -42.73 -13.75 3.68
N ALA A 360 -43.59 -13.61 4.68
CA ALA A 360 -44.89 -14.30 4.78
C ALA A 360 -45.91 -13.98 3.65
N ALA A 361 -45.51 -13.25 2.60
CA ALA A 361 -46.38 -12.65 1.58
C ALA A 361 -46.31 -13.30 0.17
N LEU A 362 -45.76 -14.51 0.02
CA LEU A 362 -45.82 -15.28 -1.26
C LEU A 362 -47.09 -16.15 -1.40
N ASN A 363 -48.15 -15.82 -0.64
CA ASN A 363 -49.48 -16.45 -0.73
C ASN A 363 -50.30 -15.97 -1.95
N GLY A 364 -49.64 -15.55 -3.05
CA GLY A 364 -50.27 -15.24 -4.33
C GLY A 364 -50.32 -16.47 -5.23
N ASN A 365 -51.54 -16.91 -5.55
CA ASN A 365 -51.86 -18.08 -6.36
C ASN A 365 -51.23 -18.06 -7.77
N THR A 366 -50.25 -18.93 -8.04
CA THR A 366 -49.97 -19.46 -9.39
C THR A 366 -49.71 -20.95 -9.32
N SER A 367 -50.55 -21.71 -10.01
CA SER A 367 -50.81 -23.15 -9.86
C SER A 367 -49.83 -24.08 -10.59
N ALA A 368 -48.54 -23.73 -10.70
CA ALA A 368 -47.59 -24.49 -11.52
C ALA A 368 -46.33 -25.05 -10.81
N GLU A 369 -46.16 -24.88 -9.48
CA GLU A 369 -44.87 -25.19 -8.81
C GLU A 369 -44.99 -26.03 -7.52
N SER A 370 -45.70 -27.16 -7.55
CA SER A 370 -45.85 -28.02 -6.35
C SER A 370 -44.55 -28.74 -5.92
N SER A 371 -43.69 -29.12 -6.85
CA SER A 371 -42.41 -29.80 -6.57
C SER A 371 -41.34 -28.84 -6.05
N HIS A 372 -41.24 -27.63 -6.63
CA HIS A 372 -40.30 -26.60 -6.16
C HIS A 372 -40.67 -26.06 -4.77
N ARG A 373 -41.97 -25.89 -4.46
CA ARG A 373 -42.42 -25.50 -3.11
C ARG A 373 -42.07 -26.53 -2.03
N THR A 374 -42.13 -27.83 -2.36
CA THR A 374 -41.82 -28.91 -1.39
C THR A 374 -40.32 -28.96 -1.07
N ASN A 375 -39.46 -28.76 -2.07
CA ASN A 375 -38.00 -28.68 -1.86
C ASN A 375 -37.60 -27.42 -1.07
N ILE A 376 -38.24 -26.28 -1.33
CA ILE A 376 -38.00 -25.04 -0.58
C ILE A 376 -38.47 -25.19 0.88
N ALA A 377 -39.64 -25.79 1.13
CA ALA A 377 -40.13 -26.05 2.47
C ALA A 377 -39.25 -27.02 3.27
N HIS A 378 -38.67 -28.03 2.60
CA HIS A 378 -37.72 -28.94 3.23
C HIS A 378 -36.41 -28.24 3.62
N LEU A 379 -35.84 -27.44 2.71
CA LEU A 379 -34.65 -26.64 2.97
C LEU A 379 -34.90 -25.59 4.07
N GLN A 380 -36.06 -24.95 4.08
CA GLN A 380 -36.50 -24.07 5.16
C GLN A 380 -36.51 -24.80 6.51
N THR A 381 -37.10 -25.98 6.57
CA THR A 381 -37.18 -26.76 7.83
C THR A 381 -35.80 -27.17 8.33
N GLN A 382 -34.90 -27.58 7.42
CA GLN A 382 -33.52 -27.92 7.77
C GLN A 382 -32.74 -26.69 8.25
N LEU A 383 -32.87 -25.56 7.56
CA LEU A 383 -32.24 -24.30 7.92
C LEU A 383 -32.71 -23.82 9.30
N VAL A 384 -34.02 -23.80 9.54
CA VAL A 384 -34.61 -23.44 10.84
C VAL A 384 -34.10 -24.35 11.95
N LYS A 385 -33.98 -25.67 11.68
CA LYS A 385 -33.46 -26.64 12.66
C LYS A 385 -32.00 -26.35 13.02
N ILE A 386 -31.16 -26.01 12.04
CA ILE A 386 -29.76 -25.66 12.27
C ILE A 386 -29.65 -24.34 13.01
N LEU A 387 -30.33 -23.30 12.54
CA LEU A 387 -30.24 -21.94 13.09
C LEU A 387 -30.83 -21.83 14.50
N ARG A 388 -31.91 -22.57 14.80
CA ARG A 388 -32.51 -22.62 16.14
C ARG A 388 -31.82 -23.60 17.09
N SER A 389 -30.77 -24.29 16.63
CA SER A 389 -29.95 -25.11 17.53
C SER A 389 -29.20 -24.19 18.49
N PRO A 390 -29.33 -24.37 19.83
CA PRO A 390 -28.63 -23.53 20.80
C PRO A 390 -27.11 -23.60 20.62
N GLN A 391 -26.60 -24.77 20.24
CA GLN A 391 -25.18 -25.00 19.98
C GLN A 391 -24.65 -24.14 18.83
N PHE A 392 -25.45 -23.93 17.77
CA PHE A 392 -25.03 -23.13 16.63
C PHE A 392 -24.83 -21.67 17.05
N GLY A 393 -25.81 -21.09 17.75
CA GLY A 393 -25.71 -19.72 18.25
C GLY A 393 -24.60 -19.51 19.27
N GLU A 394 -24.37 -20.49 20.16
CA GLU A 394 -23.26 -20.45 21.14
C GLU A 394 -21.90 -20.52 20.45
N ASN A 395 -21.72 -21.46 19.53
CA ASN A 395 -20.48 -21.59 18.74
C ASN A 395 -20.22 -20.34 17.91
N LEU A 396 -21.26 -19.79 17.25
CA LEU A 396 -21.13 -18.58 16.45
C LEU A 396 -20.66 -17.40 17.32
N ARG A 397 -21.27 -17.18 18.50
CA ARG A 397 -20.82 -16.12 19.42
C ARG A 397 -19.38 -16.34 19.89
N LYS A 398 -19.02 -17.57 20.27
CA LYS A 398 -17.66 -17.91 20.73
C LYS A 398 -16.61 -17.65 19.66
N PHE A 399 -16.84 -18.12 18.43
CA PHE A 399 -15.87 -17.94 17.34
C PHE A 399 -15.84 -16.50 16.81
N LEU A 400 -16.96 -15.77 16.80
CA LEU A 400 -16.94 -14.33 16.51
C LEU A 400 -16.14 -13.55 17.56
N GLU A 401 -16.23 -13.91 18.83
CA GLU A 401 -15.43 -13.29 19.91
C GLU A 401 -13.92 -13.51 19.71
N MET A 402 -13.53 -14.65 19.13
CA MET A 402 -12.15 -14.96 18.77
C MET A 402 -11.68 -14.23 17.50
N LEU A 403 -12.52 -14.16 16.47
CA LEU A 403 -12.12 -13.68 15.14
C LEU A 403 -12.31 -12.17 14.93
N ARG A 404 -13.34 -11.55 15.54
CA ARG A 404 -13.63 -10.11 15.39
C ARG A 404 -12.47 -9.20 15.81
N PRO A 405 -11.73 -9.46 16.91
CA PRO A 405 -10.59 -8.62 17.28
C PRO A 405 -9.52 -8.54 16.18
N VAL A 406 -9.23 -9.67 15.53
CA VAL A 406 -8.29 -9.73 14.40
C VAL A 406 -8.86 -9.05 13.16
N TYR A 407 -10.13 -9.32 12.85
CA TYR A 407 -10.86 -8.71 11.74
C TYR A 407 -10.84 -7.17 11.82
N ARG A 408 -11.16 -6.59 12.98
CA ARG A 408 -11.14 -5.12 13.17
C ARG A 408 -9.77 -4.51 12.92
N LEU A 409 -8.69 -5.20 13.31
CA LEU A 409 -7.33 -4.74 13.02
C LEU A 409 -7.01 -4.84 11.52
N LEU A 410 -7.45 -5.92 10.86
CA LEU A 410 -7.31 -6.06 9.41
C LEU A 410 -8.09 -4.99 8.65
N GLU A 411 -9.29 -4.61 9.10
CA GLU A 411 -10.08 -3.51 8.53
C GLU A 411 -9.36 -2.17 8.62
N LEU A 412 -8.73 -1.86 9.77
CA LEU A 412 -7.95 -0.62 9.94
C LEU A 412 -6.72 -0.55 9.02
N LEU A 413 -6.26 -1.72 8.56
CA LEU A 413 -5.17 -1.87 7.60
C LEU A 413 -5.68 -2.04 6.16
N GLY A 414 -7.01 -2.03 5.93
CA GLY A 414 -7.62 -2.24 4.63
C GLY A 414 -7.39 -1.06 3.68
N ASP A 415 -7.33 -1.38 2.38
CA ASP A 415 -6.98 -0.42 1.33
C ASP A 415 -8.18 0.49 0.92
N ASP A 416 -9.39 0.22 1.42
CA ASP A 416 -10.61 0.99 1.10
C ASP A 416 -10.78 2.28 1.91
N THR A 417 -9.96 2.46 2.96
CA THR A 417 -9.98 3.69 3.73
C THR A 417 -8.92 4.64 3.19
N ASP A 418 -9.33 5.86 2.85
CA ASP A 418 -8.49 6.95 2.33
C ASP A 418 -7.32 7.35 3.26
N THR A 419 -7.15 6.66 4.38
CA THR A 419 -6.02 6.76 5.29
C THR A 419 -5.86 5.39 5.93
N THR A 420 -4.74 4.69 5.71
CA THR A 420 -4.34 3.63 6.66
C THR A 420 -4.25 4.28 8.03
N SER A 421 -5.26 4.06 8.85
CA SER A 421 -5.40 4.79 10.10
C SER A 421 -4.32 4.38 11.09
N LEU A 422 -3.74 3.18 10.97
CA LEU A 422 -2.78 2.70 11.95
C LEU A 422 -1.36 3.24 11.70
N GLN A 423 -0.81 3.94 12.68
CA GLN A 423 0.56 4.45 12.62
C GLN A 423 1.57 3.42 13.14
N LEU A 424 2.82 3.53 12.68
CA LEU A 424 3.91 2.66 13.12
C LEU A 424 4.12 2.66 14.64
N SER A 425 3.86 3.79 15.30
CA SER A 425 3.94 3.97 16.75
C SER A 425 2.88 3.18 17.53
N GLU A 426 1.79 2.78 16.87
CA GLU A 426 0.63 2.15 17.49
C GLU A 426 0.67 0.62 17.43
N VAL A 427 1.53 0.03 16.59
CA VAL A 427 1.62 -1.43 16.35
C VAL A 427 1.78 -2.22 17.64
N HIS A 428 2.69 -1.79 18.53
CA HIS A 428 2.88 -2.43 19.84
C HIS A 428 1.58 -2.42 20.67
N SER A 429 0.88 -1.29 20.68
CA SER A 429 -0.36 -1.15 21.44
C SER A 429 -1.52 -1.96 20.82
N SER A 430 -1.51 -2.15 19.50
CA SER A 430 -2.47 -3.00 18.81
C SER A 430 -2.33 -4.47 19.21
N PHE A 431 -1.10 -5.01 19.26
CA PHE A 431 -0.87 -6.36 19.78
C PHE A 431 -1.23 -6.48 21.27
N SER A 432 -0.85 -5.49 22.08
CA SER A 432 -1.18 -5.48 23.51
C SER A 432 -2.69 -5.49 23.75
N ARG A 433 -3.44 -4.71 22.97
CA ARG A 433 -4.90 -4.66 23.01
C ARG A 433 -5.52 -5.97 22.55
N LEU A 434 -4.99 -6.59 21.48
CA LEU A 434 -5.46 -7.88 20.99
C LEU A 434 -5.28 -8.98 22.05
N ALA A 435 -4.08 -9.07 22.66
CA ALA A 435 -3.82 -10.01 23.74
C ALA A 435 -4.72 -9.77 24.96
N GLN A 436 -4.98 -8.50 25.30
CA GLN A 436 -5.89 -8.15 26.40
C GLN A 436 -7.33 -8.53 26.10
N GLN A 437 -7.82 -8.33 24.86
CA GLN A 437 -9.17 -8.70 24.45
C GLN A 437 -9.41 -10.21 24.61
N PHE A 438 -8.46 -11.04 24.19
CA PHE A 438 -8.52 -12.48 24.43
C PHE A 438 -8.50 -12.82 25.92
N ALA A 439 -7.64 -12.18 26.71
CA ALA A 439 -7.57 -12.39 28.16
C ALA A 439 -8.91 -12.11 28.87
N SER A 440 -9.57 -11.02 28.48
CA SER A 440 -10.80 -10.53 29.10
C SER A 440 -12.07 -11.20 28.59
N SER A 441 -11.98 -12.04 27.55
CA SER A 441 -13.16 -12.63 26.94
C SER A 441 -13.91 -13.55 27.92
N PRO A 442 -15.23 -13.40 28.11
CA PRO A 442 -16.01 -14.28 28.96
C PRO A 442 -16.38 -15.62 28.27
N LEU A 443 -16.30 -15.68 26.94
CA LEU A 443 -16.76 -16.83 26.14
C LEU A 443 -15.66 -17.85 25.83
N LEU A 444 -14.41 -17.50 26.14
CA LEU A 444 -13.25 -18.36 25.92
C LEU A 444 -12.84 -19.07 27.21
N ASP A 445 -12.50 -20.34 27.07
CA ASP A 445 -12.01 -21.15 28.18
C ASP A 445 -10.57 -20.74 28.54
N PRO A 446 -10.09 -20.97 29.78
CA PRO A 446 -8.76 -20.56 30.22
C PRO A 446 -7.61 -21.04 29.33
N GLU A 447 -7.71 -22.28 28.82
CA GLU A 447 -6.71 -22.86 27.92
C GLU A 447 -6.68 -22.12 26.56
N GLU A 448 -7.85 -21.82 26.00
CA GLU A 448 -7.98 -21.10 24.73
C GLU A 448 -7.40 -19.69 24.83
N LYS A 449 -7.65 -19.01 25.96
CA LYS A 449 -7.06 -17.69 26.25
C LYS A 449 -5.55 -17.73 26.23
N VAL A 450 -4.96 -18.71 26.91
CA VAL A 450 -3.50 -18.87 26.98
C VAL A 450 -2.93 -19.12 25.58
N VAL A 451 -3.53 -20.03 24.81
CA VAL A 451 -3.12 -20.35 23.44
C VAL A 451 -3.18 -19.11 22.54
N LEU A 452 -4.30 -18.38 22.54
CA LEU A 452 -4.45 -17.17 21.72
C LEU A 452 -3.47 -16.07 22.13
N GLN A 453 -3.20 -15.90 23.43
CA GLN A 453 -2.19 -14.96 23.90
C GLN A 453 -0.77 -15.36 23.47
N GLN A 454 -0.45 -16.64 23.48
CA GLN A 454 0.82 -17.16 22.98
C GLN A 454 0.98 -16.93 21.48
N LEU A 455 -0.08 -17.17 20.69
CA LEU A 455 -0.09 -16.86 19.25
C LEU A 455 0.15 -15.37 18.99
N VAL A 456 -0.56 -14.49 19.70
CA VAL A 456 -0.38 -13.04 19.58
C VAL A 456 1.04 -12.64 19.92
N ARG A 457 1.62 -13.19 21.00
CA ARG A 457 2.99 -12.88 21.43
C ARG A 457 4.03 -13.36 20.42
N HIS A 458 3.87 -14.58 19.90
CA HIS A 458 4.77 -15.13 18.89
C HIS A 458 4.82 -14.24 17.64
N HIS A 459 3.65 -13.88 17.11
CA HIS A 459 3.56 -13.00 15.93
C HIS A 459 3.99 -11.56 16.23
N GLN A 460 3.79 -11.09 17.46
CA GLN A 460 4.30 -9.80 17.90
C GLN A 460 5.84 -9.76 17.87
N GLU A 461 6.53 -10.81 18.31
CA GLU A 461 8.00 -10.89 18.30
C GLU A 461 8.58 -10.92 16.87
N ASN A 462 7.87 -11.58 15.95
CA ASN A 462 8.22 -11.60 14.51
C ASN A 462 7.93 -10.26 13.82
N THR A 463 6.91 -9.51 14.27
CA THR A 463 6.52 -8.23 13.66
C THR A 463 7.35 -7.06 14.18
N LEU A 464 7.52 -6.97 15.50
CA LEU A 464 8.15 -5.82 16.14
C LEU A 464 9.64 -5.79 15.83
N GLY A 465 10.10 -4.60 15.45
CA GLY A 465 11.49 -4.29 15.15
C GLY A 465 11.86 -2.95 15.79
N LEU A 466 13.10 -2.52 15.66
CA LEU A 466 13.56 -1.28 16.30
C LEU A 466 12.74 -0.05 15.88
N ALA A 467 12.28 0.00 14.62
CA ALA A 467 11.44 1.08 14.10
C ALA A 467 10.16 1.26 14.92
N HIS A 468 9.45 0.18 15.24
CA HIS A 468 8.21 0.23 16.02
C HIS A 468 8.43 0.79 17.43
N HIS A 469 9.51 0.36 18.09
CA HIS A 469 9.86 0.83 19.43
C HIS A 469 10.21 2.31 19.43
N LEU A 470 11.04 2.74 18.48
CA LEU A 470 11.41 4.15 18.35
C LEU A 470 10.22 5.01 17.92
N ALA A 471 9.36 4.54 17.03
CA ALA A 471 8.13 5.22 16.64
C ALA A 471 7.26 5.50 17.86
N ASN A 472 7.06 4.50 18.73
CA ASN A 472 6.29 4.65 19.95
C ASN A 472 6.90 5.69 20.91
N LEU A 473 8.23 5.73 21.02
CA LEU A 473 8.94 6.68 21.87
C LEU A 473 8.98 8.11 21.32
N LEU A 474 8.95 8.25 19.99
CA LEU A 474 9.04 9.53 19.28
C LEU A 474 7.67 10.08 18.88
N ASP A 475 6.60 9.36 19.16
CA ASP A 475 5.23 9.82 18.96
C ASP A 475 4.81 10.75 20.12
N PRO A 476 4.56 12.05 19.86
CA PRO A 476 4.18 13.00 20.90
C PRO A 476 2.88 12.63 21.63
N VAL A 477 1.96 11.92 20.97
CA VAL A 477 0.64 11.55 21.51
C VAL A 477 0.77 10.42 22.54
N LEU A 478 1.65 9.45 22.26
CA LEU A 478 1.81 8.23 23.05
C LEU A 478 2.71 8.39 24.27
N LEU A 479 3.49 9.48 24.34
CA LEU A 479 4.36 9.77 25.50
C LEU A 479 3.58 9.77 26.83
N GLY A 480 4.14 9.06 27.82
CA GLY A 480 3.58 8.92 29.17
C GLY A 480 2.94 7.57 29.49
N ARG A 481 2.83 6.64 28.53
CA ARG A 481 2.50 5.24 28.83
C ARG A 481 3.74 4.53 29.43
N LYS A 482 3.55 3.71 30.47
CA LYS A 482 4.64 3.00 31.16
C LYS A 482 5.34 2.07 30.17
N PHE A 483 6.67 2.22 30.06
CA PHE A 483 7.53 1.29 29.32
C PHE A 483 8.33 0.47 30.34
N ALA A 484 8.36 -0.85 30.18
CA ALA A 484 9.31 -1.71 30.88
C ALA A 484 10.66 -1.64 30.14
N SER A 485 11.71 -1.35 30.90
CA SER A 485 13.12 -1.07 30.54
C SER A 485 13.73 -1.91 29.40
N GLY A 486 14.85 -1.54 28.79
CA GLY A 486 15.79 -0.47 29.04
C GLY A 486 17.07 -0.73 28.24
N HIS A 487 17.79 0.33 27.88
CA HIS A 487 19.19 0.24 27.46
C HIS A 487 19.80 1.64 27.62
N ASP A 488 20.89 1.72 28.38
CA ASP A 488 21.67 2.93 28.55
C ASP A 488 22.41 3.24 27.24
N GLY A 489 22.17 4.45 26.72
CA GLY A 489 22.79 4.97 25.50
C GLY A 489 23.14 6.44 25.67
N LYS A 490 24.39 6.77 25.28
CA LYS A 490 25.15 8.03 25.24
C LYS A 490 24.42 9.35 25.61
N ARG A 491 25.09 10.19 26.44
CA ARG A 491 24.58 11.43 27.08
C ARG A 491 23.88 12.44 26.15
N GLY A 492 24.31 12.59 24.90
CA GLY A 492 23.76 13.60 23.96
C GLY A 492 22.34 13.29 23.47
N ALA A 493 22.10 12.07 22.99
CA ALA A 493 20.76 11.64 22.55
C ALA A 493 19.76 11.58 23.73
N LYS A 494 20.26 11.19 24.91
CA LYS A 494 19.48 11.16 26.16
C LYS A 494 19.04 12.56 26.59
N ALA A 495 19.88 13.59 26.41
CA ALA A 495 19.52 14.97 26.70
C ALA A 495 18.43 15.51 25.75
N ASN A 496 18.61 15.34 24.43
CA ASN A 496 17.60 15.73 23.43
C ASN A 496 16.26 15.02 23.68
N TYR A 497 16.30 13.73 23.97
CA TYR A 497 15.09 12.96 24.26
C TYR A 497 14.40 13.42 25.55
N THR A 498 15.17 13.73 26.59
CA THR A 498 14.60 14.25 27.84
C THR A 498 13.91 15.59 27.63
N ASP A 499 14.50 16.47 26.82
CA ASP A 499 13.92 17.76 26.48
C ASP A 499 12.65 17.62 25.63
N PHE A 500 12.70 16.82 24.55
CA PHE A 500 11.53 16.46 23.76
C PHE A 500 10.40 15.88 24.62
N LYS A 501 10.73 14.94 25.52
CA LYS A 501 9.76 14.34 26.43
C LYS A 501 9.11 15.37 27.35
N LYS A 502 9.89 16.31 27.90
CA LYS A 502 9.35 17.42 28.71
C LYS A 502 8.41 18.29 27.86
N PHE A 503 8.82 18.65 26.65
CA PHE A 503 7.99 19.42 25.73
C PHE A 503 6.66 18.72 25.47
N ALA A 504 6.67 17.48 24.99
CA ALA A 504 5.46 16.77 24.64
C ALA A 504 4.55 16.49 25.85
N LEU A 505 5.13 16.20 27.03
CA LEU A 505 4.35 16.08 28.26
C LEU A 505 3.69 17.40 28.64
N ASN A 506 4.40 18.53 28.54
CA ASN A 506 3.83 19.86 28.79
C ASN A 506 2.68 20.16 27.83
N GLN A 507 2.79 19.78 26.56
CA GLN A 507 1.69 19.93 25.58
C GLN A 507 0.45 19.11 25.98
N LYS A 508 0.66 17.92 26.56
CA LYS A 508 -0.40 16.98 26.97
C LYS A 508 -1.06 17.34 28.30
N THR A 509 -0.30 17.82 29.29
CA THR A 509 -0.79 18.09 30.65
C THR A 509 -1.37 19.49 30.85
N ASN A 510 -1.15 20.41 29.91
CA ASN A 510 -1.73 21.73 29.98
C ASN A 510 -3.27 21.63 29.88
N LYS A 511 -4.01 22.28 30.80
CA LYS A 511 -5.46 22.12 30.98
C LYS A 511 -6.29 22.36 29.71
N ALA A 512 -5.76 23.13 28.75
CA ALA A 512 -6.43 23.44 27.50
C ALA A 512 -6.17 22.44 26.35
N GLN A 513 -5.17 21.53 26.49
CA GLN A 513 -4.50 20.82 25.37
C GLN A 513 -4.11 21.80 24.26
N THR A 514 -2.82 21.99 24.03
CA THR A 514 -2.40 22.97 23.01
C THR A 514 -2.90 22.56 21.62
N LEU A 515 -3.08 23.55 20.73
CA LEU A 515 -3.55 23.32 19.37
C LEU A 515 -2.71 22.25 18.66
N VAL A 516 -1.38 22.29 18.83
CA VAL A 516 -0.43 21.32 18.26
C VAL A 516 -0.69 19.90 18.76
N PHE A 517 -0.96 19.72 20.05
CA PHE A 517 -1.26 18.39 20.59
C PHE A 517 -2.63 17.88 20.13
N ARG A 518 -3.60 18.80 20.03
CA ARG A 518 -4.95 18.48 19.56
C ARG A 518 -4.93 18.01 18.11
N THR A 519 -4.27 18.76 17.21
CA THR A 519 -4.15 18.41 15.80
C THR A 519 -3.45 17.06 15.59
N LEU A 520 -2.44 16.74 16.42
CA LEU A 520 -1.79 15.42 16.41
C LEU A 520 -2.73 14.31 16.91
N LYS A 521 -3.45 14.54 18.01
CA LYS A 521 -4.37 13.57 18.61
C LYS A 521 -5.58 13.30 17.72
N GLU A 522 -6.09 14.33 17.05
CA GLU A 522 -7.20 14.28 16.10
C GLU A 522 -6.73 13.82 14.70
N ARG A 523 -5.41 13.62 14.52
CA ARG A 523 -4.77 13.16 13.28
C ARG A 523 -4.91 14.11 12.09
N GLU A 524 -5.21 15.38 12.36
CA GLU A 524 -5.07 16.46 11.37
C GLU A 524 -3.60 16.67 11.00
N LYS A 525 -2.68 16.41 11.93
CA LYS A 525 -1.24 16.40 11.72
C LYS A 525 -0.67 15.01 12.00
N SER A 526 0.11 14.46 11.08
CA SER A 526 0.81 13.18 11.32
C SER A 526 2.08 13.38 12.17
N PRO A 527 2.57 12.33 12.87
CA PRO A 527 3.87 12.40 13.55
C PRO A 527 5.00 12.81 12.62
N LEU A 528 5.00 12.35 11.35
CA LEU A 528 6.00 12.76 10.37
C LEU A 528 5.95 14.27 10.11
N GLN A 529 4.76 14.84 9.91
CA GLN A 529 4.58 16.28 9.74
C GLN A 529 5.03 17.06 10.98
N PHE A 530 4.72 16.58 12.18
CA PHE A 530 5.22 17.20 13.42
C PHE A 530 6.75 17.23 13.45
N TRP A 531 7.40 16.11 13.12
CA TRP A 531 8.86 16.07 13.11
C TRP A 531 9.46 16.93 12.01
N LEU A 532 8.80 17.09 10.86
CA LEU A 532 9.26 17.98 9.79
C LEU A 532 9.15 19.47 10.18
N ASP A 533 8.06 19.88 10.83
CA ASP A 533 7.80 21.29 11.14
C ASP A 533 8.40 21.73 12.48
N ASP A 534 8.07 20.98 13.55
CA ASP A 534 8.35 21.34 14.94
C ASP A 534 9.62 20.66 15.48
N GLY A 535 10.07 19.59 14.82
CA GLY A 535 11.18 18.75 15.25
C GLY A 535 12.57 19.39 15.13
N THR A 536 12.69 20.54 14.46
CA THR A 536 13.97 21.25 14.21
C THR A 536 14.74 21.60 15.49
N LYS A 537 14.05 21.71 16.63
CA LYS A 537 14.64 21.90 17.96
C LYS A 537 15.49 20.70 18.42
N TRP A 538 15.22 19.51 17.89
CA TRP A 538 15.94 18.27 18.21
C TRP A 538 16.45 17.61 16.93
N PRO A 539 17.46 18.18 16.26
CA PRO A 539 17.88 17.75 14.90
C PRO A 539 18.25 16.27 14.82
N LEU A 540 18.88 15.72 15.86
CA LEU A 540 19.20 14.28 15.92
C LEU A 540 17.92 13.41 16.01
N LEU A 541 16.94 13.81 16.82
CA LEU A 541 15.68 13.07 16.95
C LEU A 541 14.81 13.25 15.71
N GLN A 542 14.81 14.44 15.11
CA GLN A 542 14.15 14.71 13.84
C GLN A 542 14.69 13.80 12.74
N ALA A 543 16.01 13.65 12.63
CA ALA A 543 16.63 12.74 11.65
C ALA A 543 16.13 11.30 11.80
N ILE A 544 16.10 10.81 13.05
CA ILE A 544 15.65 9.46 13.38
C ILE A 544 14.13 9.31 13.11
N ALA A 545 13.33 10.25 13.59
CA ALA A 545 11.88 10.23 13.47
C ALA A 545 11.43 10.31 12.00
N CYS A 546 12.05 11.17 11.19
CA CYS A 546 11.73 11.26 9.76
C CYS A 546 12.04 9.97 8.98
N ARG A 547 13.02 9.16 9.43
CA ARG A 547 13.27 7.83 8.85
C ARG A 547 12.27 6.78 9.31
N ILE A 548 11.78 6.90 10.54
CA ILE A 548 10.87 5.90 11.12
C ILE A 548 9.45 6.14 10.62
N PHE A 549 8.96 7.38 10.68
CA PHE A 549 7.57 7.71 10.33
C PHE A 549 7.30 7.76 8.81
N VAL A 550 8.30 7.52 7.96
CA VAL A 550 8.11 7.21 6.53
C VAL A 550 7.92 5.71 6.27
N MET A 551 8.19 4.85 7.27
CA MET A 551 8.03 3.41 7.10
C MET A 551 6.55 3.03 7.29
N PRO A 552 5.95 2.31 6.33
CA PRO A 552 4.58 1.83 6.46
C PRO A 552 4.52 0.67 7.44
N VAL A 553 3.35 0.42 8.02
CA VAL A 553 3.12 -0.71 8.93
C VAL A 553 3.07 -2.06 8.18
N CYS A 554 2.79 -2.02 6.88
CA CYS A 554 2.57 -3.19 6.03
C CYS A 554 3.39 -3.10 4.75
N THR A 555 3.63 -4.25 4.12
CA THR A 555 4.08 -4.33 2.73
C THR A 555 3.03 -3.71 1.82
N ALA A 556 3.47 -3.17 0.67
CA ALA A 556 2.57 -2.61 -0.32
C ALA A 556 1.49 -3.64 -0.71
N SER A 557 0.25 -3.18 -0.82
CA SER A 557 -0.87 -4.05 -1.17
C SER A 557 -0.75 -4.56 -2.60
N SER A 558 -1.06 -5.84 -2.79
CA SER A 558 -1.28 -6.45 -4.10
C SER A 558 -2.39 -5.77 -4.91
N ARG A 559 -3.27 -4.99 -4.25
CA ARG A 559 -4.34 -4.22 -4.91
C ARG A 559 -3.81 -3.31 -6.01
N ILE A 560 -2.67 -2.64 -5.82
CA ILE A 560 -2.09 -1.77 -6.87
C ILE A 560 -1.77 -2.59 -8.13
N VAL A 561 -1.35 -3.84 -7.94
CA VAL A 561 -1.07 -4.77 -9.04
C VAL A 561 -2.38 -5.27 -9.66
N SER A 562 -3.40 -5.55 -8.84
CA SER A 562 -4.73 -5.95 -9.31
C SER A 562 -5.48 -4.84 -10.04
N GLU A 563 -5.42 -3.60 -9.57
CA GLU A 563 -6.04 -2.41 -10.18
C GLU A 563 -5.37 -2.04 -11.50
N ALA A 564 -4.06 -2.29 -11.60
CA ALA A 564 -3.35 -2.21 -12.86
C ALA A 564 -3.71 -3.38 -13.83
N ASP A 565 -4.71 -4.21 -13.51
CA ASP A 565 -5.11 -5.37 -14.32
C ASP A 565 -3.89 -6.28 -14.61
N VAL A 566 -2.95 -6.34 -13.66
CA VAL A 566 -1.77 -7.19 -13.72
C VAL A 566 -2.09 -8.51 -13.01
N ALA A 567 -2.98 -9.31 -13.60
CA ALA A 567 -3.27 -10.66 -13.12
C ALA A 567 -2.07 -11.60 -13.34
N LEU A 568 -1.14 -11.67 -12.37
CA LEU A 568 0.10 -12.46 -12.40
C LEU A 568 -0.07 -13.92 -12.86
N GLN A 569 -1.24 -14.52 -12.64
CA GLN A 569 -1.58 -15.87 -13.09
C GLN A 569 -1.73 -15.96 -14.62
N LEU A 570 -2.33 -14.95 -15.27
CA LEU A 570 -2.51 -14.89 -16.72
C LEU A 570 -1.21 -14.62 -17.49
N PHE A 571 -0.24 -13.94 -16.86
CA PHE A 571 1.06 -13.61 -17.48
C PHE A 571 1.97 -14.82 -17.71
N ARG A 572 1.77 -15.93 -16.99
CA ARG A 572 2.71 -17.05 -16.98
C ARG A 572 2.44 -18.11 -18.04
N GLU A 573 1.20 -18.27 -18.46
CA GLU A 573 0.84 -19.31 -19.44
C GLU A 573 1.15 -18.88 -20.88
N LYS A 574 1.40 -17.58 -21.14
CA LYS A 574 1.45 -17.02 -22.50
C LYS A 574 2.66 -16.13 -22.81
N ALA A 575 3.42 -15.65 -21.81
CA ALA A 575 4.58 -14.76 -22.00
C ALA A 575 5.77 -15.13 -21.10
N ASP A 576 6.99 -14.77 -21.53
CA ASP A 576 8.20 -14.90 -20.70
C ASP A 576 8.12 -14.01 -19.45
N PHE A 577 8.69 -14.49 -18.34
CA PHE A 577 8.63 -13.82 -17.04
C PHE A 577 9.21 -12.39 -17.09
N LEU A 578 10.32 -12.20 -17.81
CA LEU A 578 10.97 -10.89 -17.92
C LEU A 578 10.09 -9.87 -18.66
N THR A 579 9.41 -10.30 -19.72
CA THR A 579 8.50 -9.44 -20.48
C THR A 579 7.31 -9.01 -19.61
N SER A 580 6.76 -9.94 -18.84
CA SER A 580 5.64 -9.68 -17.93
C SER A 580 6.03 -8.71 -16.80
N ASP A 581 7.23 -8.86 -16.24
CA ASP A 581 7.77 -7.95 -15.22
C ASP A 581 7.94 -6.52 -15.77
N LYS A 582 8.48 -6.37 -16.98
CA LYS A 582 8.61 -5.08 -17.68
C LYS A 582 7.26 -4.41 -17.94
N LEU A 583 6.26 -5.18 -18.34
CA LEU A 583 4.90 -4.67 -18.56
C LEU A 583 4.26 -4.19 -17.26
N ALA A 584 4.37 -4.99 -16.20
CA ALA A 584 3.92 -4.60 -14.87
C ALA A 584 4.60 -3.32 -14.40
N TYR A 585 5.92 -3.22 -14.60
CA TYR A 585 6.71 -2.03 -14.27
C TYR A 585 6.19 -0.77 -14.98
N VAL A 586 6.03 -0.82 -16.31
CA VAL A 586 5.56 0.34 -17.09
C VAL A 586 4.16 0.75 -16.64
N ARG A 587 3.24 -0.20 -16.53
CA ARG A 587 1.85 0.11 -16.20
C ARG A 587 1.68 0.67 -14.79
N ILE A 588 2.16 -0.08 -13.79
CA ILE A 588 1.99 0.29 -12.38
C ILE A 588 2.64 1.66 -12.17
N ASN A 589 3.90 1.83 -12.53
CA ASN A 589 4.60 3.08 -12.25
C ASN A 589 4.08 4.27 -13.04
N THR A 590 3.57 4.09 -14.27
CA THR A 590 2.96 5.22 -15.00
C THR A 590 1.69 5.69 -14.31
N GLN A 591 0.84 4.76 -13.84
CA GLN A 591 -0.37 5.09 -13.08
C GLN A 591 -0.02 5.77 -11.75
N THR A 592 0.91 5.17 -10.98
CA THR A 592 1.40 5.72 -9.71
C THR A 592 2.00 7.12 -9.89
N LEU A 593 2.82 7.34 -10.93
CA LEU A 593 3.40 8.65 -11.23
C LEU A 593 2.33 9.69 -11.61
N SER A 594 1.32 9.31 -12.40
CA SER A 594 0.21 10.21 -12.74
C SER A 594 -0.55 10.67 -11.48
N MET A 595 -0.91 9.72 -10.62
CA MET A 595 -1.57 10.01 -9.34
C MET A 595 -0.67 10.88 -8.43
N ALA A 596 0.63 10.60 -8.42
CA ALA A 596 1.60 11.36 -7.66
C ALA A 596 1.76 12.81 -8.14
N GLU A 597 1.71 13.06 -9.45
CA GLU A 597 1.82 14.38 -10.06
C GLU A 597 0.56 15.22 -9.79
N GLU A 598 -0.62 14.59 -9.80
CA GLU A 598 -1.89 15.22 -9.40
C GLU A 598 -1.88 15.64 -7.92
N VAL A 599 -1.47 14.73 -7.02
CA VAL A 599 -1.40 15.01 -5.57
C VAL A 599 -0.26 15.97 -5.23
N GLY A 600 0.90 15.84 -5.89
CA GLY A 600 2.06 16.72 -5.70
C GLY A 600 1.77 18.17 -6.08
N SER A 601 0.97 18.39 -7.13
CA SER A 601 0.47 19.72 -7.51
C SER A 601 -0.36 20.38 -6.39
N SER A 602 -1.04 19.57 -5.57
CA SER A 602 -1.82 20.01 -4.39
C SER A 602 -0.94 20.26 -3.15
N LEU A 603 0.05 19.42 -2.88
CA LEU A 603 0.97 19.61 -1.73
C LEU A 603 1.90 20.83 -1.92
N VAL A 604 2.36 21.10 -3.15
CA VAL A 604 3.13 22.31 -3.47
C VAL A 604 2.29 23.58 -3.26
N THR A 605 0.99 23.52 -3.56
CA THR A 605 0.07 24.65 -3.29
C THR A 605 -0.23 24.81 -1.80
N VAL A 606 -0.34 23.73 -1.02
CA VAL A 606 -0.51 23.78 0.44
C VAL A 606 0.73 24.34 1.14
N ALA A 607 1.93 23.91 0.73
CA ALA A 607 3.19 24.45 1.24
C ALA A 607 3.35 25.95 0.92
N GLN A 608 2.86 26.40 -0.23
CA GLN A 608 2.82 27.82 -0.59
C GLN A 608 1.72 28.60 0.14
N LYS A 609 0.57 27.98 0.45
CA LYS A 609 -0.60 28.61 1.10
C LYS A 609 -0.40 28.80 2.61
N LEU A 610 0.13 27.80 3.31
CA LEU A 610 0.54 27.92 4.72
C LEU A 610 1.60 29.02 4.92
N HIS A 611 2.43 29.26 3.90
CA HIS A 611 3.42 30.32 3.94
C HIS A 611 2.81 31.73 3.81
N ARG A 612 1.74 31.90 3.02
CA ARG A 612 1.02 33.19 2.92
C ARG A 612 0.31 33.56 4.22
N GLU A 613 -0.24 32.58 4.93
CA GLU A 613 -0.93 32.81 6.22
C GLU A 613 0.06 33.06 7.37
N SER A 614 1.25 32.45 7.33
CA SER A 614 2.33 32.74 8.29
C SER A 614 2.89 34.17 8.14
N ILE A 615 2.95 34.72 6.93
CA ILE A 615 3.44 36.09 6.69
C ILE A 615 2.39 37.13 7.08
N ALA A 616 1.09 36.79 7.02
CA ALA A 616 0.01 37.69 7.40
C ALA A 616 -0.07 37.99 8.91
N ASN A 617 0.56 37.16 9.75
CA ASN A 617 0.51 37.29 11.22
C ASN A 617 1.76 37.96 11.84
N ASP A 618 2.76 38.33 11.07
CA ASP A 618 3.89 39.15 11.54
C ASP A 618 3.53 40.65 11.43
N ILE A 619 2.61 41.09 12.28
CA ILE A 619 2.40 42.52 12.55
C ILE A 619 3.55 43.00 13.44
N THR A 620 4.48 43.71 12.81
CA THR A 620 5.38 44.73 13.33
C THR A 620 5.17 45.16 14.79
N ALA A 621 6.07 44.73 15.67
CA ALA A 621 6.42 45.46 16.89
C ALA A 621 7.81 46.08 16.67
N SER A 622 7.83 47.28 16.11
CA SER A 622 9.02 48.15 16.09
C SER A 622 9.14 48.80 17.46
N MET A 623 10.24 48.53 18.17
CA MET A 623 10.68 49.35 19.29
C MET A 623 11.89 50.17 18.85
N VAL A 624 11.68 51.47 18.85
CA VAL A 624 12.67 52.54 18.73
C VAL A 624 13.53 52.55 19.98
N VAL A 625 14.86 52.68 19.79
CA VAL A 625 15.78 53.33 20.72
C VAL A 625 15.88 54.79 20.32
#